data_AF-A0A1X4JHY9-F1
#
_entry.id   AF-A0A1X4JHY9-F1
#
_cell.length_a   1.000
_cell.length_b   1.000
_cell.length_c   1.000
_cell.angle_alpha   90.00
_cell.angle_beta   90.00
_cell.angle_gamma   90.00
#
_symmetry.space_group_name_H-M   'P 1'
#
loop_
_entity.id
_entity.type
_entity.pdbx_description
1 polymer ?
#
loop_
_entity_poly.entity_id
_entity_poly.type
_entity_poly.pdbx_seq_one_letter_code
_entity_poly.pdbx_strand_id
1 'polypeptide(L)'
;DAIEIVRALLNYQGAGHNAAIQIGAQDDPFVKEYADKIEASRILVNQPDSIGGVGDIYTDAMRPSLTLGTGSWGKNSLSHNLSTYDLLNIKTVARRRNRPQWVRLPKDIYYESNAITYLQELPNIDRAFIVADPGMVKFGFVDKILDQFALRADQVKTSIYGSVQPDPTIGQAIDIARQMAEFQPDTVVLIGGGSALDAGKIARFLYEYSAEEGHEGILNDDAALKELFGELAQKFMDIRKRIVKFDHQHLTQMVAIPTTSGTGSEVTPFAVITDDETHVKYPLADYELTPQVAIVDPEFVMTVPKRTVAFSGLDALSHALESYVSVMASEFTRPWALQAIKLIFDNLETSYKYDPAHPSKEGQEARSKMHYASTLAGMSFANAFLGINHALAHKTGGEFGLPHGLAISIAMKHVIKF
;
A
#
# COMPACT_ATOMS: atom_id res chain seq x y z
N ASP A 1 -22.22 0.35 47.28
CA ASP A 1 -22.15 -0.29 48.62
C ASP A 1 -22.11 -1.81 48.56
N ALA A 2 -23.15 -2.49 48.07
CA ALA A 2 -23.17 -3.96 48.03
C ALA A 2 -21.99 -4.57 47.26
N ILE A 3 -21.63 -3.99 46.10
CA ILE A 3 -20.48 -4.43 45.30
C ILE A 3 -19.18 -4.35 46.11
N GLU A 4 -18.94 -3.24 46.81
CA GLU A 4 -17.73 -3.07 47.62
C GLU A 4 -17.63 -4.10 48.76
N ILE A 5 -18.76 -4.44 49.37
CA ILE A 5 -18.82 -5.50 50.39
C ILE A 5 -18.46 -6.86 49.77
N VAL A 6 -19.05 -7.21 48.62
CA VAL A 6 -18.75 -8.48 47.93
C VAL A 6 -17.28 -8.54 47.52
N ARG A 7 -16.73 -7.45 46.98
CA ARG A 7 -15.29 -7.36 46.64
C ARG A 7 -14.41 -7.58 47.86
N ALA A 8 -14.71 -6.94 48.98
CA ALA A 8 -13.95 -7.10 50.22
C ALA A 8 -13.97 -8.55 50.71
N LEU A 9 -15.13 -9.22 50.65
CA LEU A 9 -15.28 -10.63 51.06
C LEU A 9 -14.53 -11.59 50.14
N LEU A 10 -14.61 -11.39 48.82
CA LEU A 10 -13.85 -12.19 47.86
C LEU A 10 -12.34 -11.98 48.04
N ASN A 11 -11.90 -10.74 48.22
CA ASN A 11 -10.48 -10.44 48.45
C ASN A 11 -9.94 -11.02 49.76
N TYR A 12 -10.80 -11.32 50.73
CA TYR A 12 -10.39 -11.98 51.96
C TYR A 12 -10.00 -13.45 51.71
N GLN A 13 -10.91 -14.28 51.17
CA GLN A 13 -10.67 -15.73 50.95
C GLN A 13 -11.45 -16.39 49.79
N GLY A 14 -12.05 -15.61 48.88
CA GLY A 14 -12.87 -16.12 47.77
C GLY A 14 -12.44 -15.68 46.37
N ALA A 15 -11.30 -14.99 46.25
CA ALA A 15 -10.89 -14.29 45.04
C ALA A 15 -10.89 -15.23 43.82
N GLY A 16 -11.60 -14.81 42.78
CA GLY A 16 -11.67 -15.53 41.52
C GLY A 16 -12.60 -16.74 41.48
N HIS A 17 -13.23 -17.17 42.60
CA HIS A 17 -14.08 -18.36 42.62
C HIS A 17 -15.45 -18.14 41.96
N ASN A 18 -16.51 -17.89 42.74
CA ASN A 18 -17.85 -17.58 42.26
C ASN A 18 -18.37 -16.34 42.96
N ALA A 19 -19.26 -15.60 42.29
CA ALA A 19 -20.11 -14.63 42.93
C ALA A 19 -21.53 -14.75 42.37
N ALA A 20 -22.54 -14.77 43.24
CA ALA A 20 -23.94 -14.86 42.82
C ALA A 20 -24.67 -13.55 43.07
N ILE A 21 -25.67 -13.26 42.24
CA ILE A 21 -26.58 -12.13 42.39
C ILE A 21 -28.03 -12.59 42.18
N GLN A 22 -28.93 -12.11 43.03
CA GLN A 22 -30.38 -12.30 42.89
C GLN A 22 -31.00 -10.95 42.53
N ILE A 23 -31.66 -10.89 41.38
CA ILE A 23 -32.20 -9.66 40.79
C ILE A 23 -33.53 -9.97 40.08
N GLY A 24 -34.41 -8.98 39.98
CA GLY A 24 -35.75 -9.17 39.42
C GLY A 24 -35.74 -9.63 37.96
N ALA A 25 -34.87 -9.04 37.13
CA ALA A 25 -34.75 -9.35 35.72
C ALA A 25 -33.28 -9.68 35.38
N GLN A 26 -33.05 -10.74 34.60
CA GLN A 26 -31.68 -11.19 34.27
C GLN A 26 -30.99 -10.29 33.23
N ASP A 27 -31.76 -9.51 32.46
CA ASP A 27 -31.32 -8.53 31.47
C ASP A 27 -31.12 -7.13 32.06
N ASP A 28 -31.25 -6.97 33.37
CA ASP A 28 -31.01 -5.71 34.05
C ASP A 28 -29.55 -5.23 33.83
N PRO A 29 -29.32 -3.98 33.38
CA PRO A 29 -27.98 -3.44 33.14
C PRO A 29 -27.04 -3.53 34.36
N PHE A 30 -27.61 -3.59 35.58
CA PHE A 30 -26.84 -3.75 36.81
C PHE A 30 -26.07 -5.08 36.87
N VAL A 31 -26.54 -6.13 36.19
CA VAL A 31 -25.81 -7.42 36.10
C VAL A 31 -24.43 -7.21 35.47
N LYS A 32 -24.35 -6.38 34.42
CA LYS A 32 -23.08 -6.04 33.77
C LYS A 32 -22.18 -5.21 34.69
N GLU A 33 -22.74 -4.20 35.35
CA GLU A 33 -21.99 -3.38 36.32
C GLU A 33 -21.43 -4.24 37.46
N TYR A 34 -22.22 -5.18 37.97
CA TYR A 34 -21.80 -6.14 38.99
C TYR A 34 -20.67 -7.04 38.45
N ALA A 35 -20.85 -7.66 37.29
CA ALA A 35 -19.85 -8.53 36.69
C ALA A 35 -18.51 -7.84 36.44
N ASP A 36 -18.51 -6.61 35.93
CA ASP A 36 -17.29 -5.85 35.61
C ASP A 36 -16.49 -5.46 36.88
N LYS A 37 -17.15 -5.31 38.03
CA LYS A 37 -16.52 -4.87 39.29
C LYS A 37 -16.09 -6.02 40.20
N ILE A 38 -16.58 -7.24 39.98
CA ILE A 38 -16.32 -8.39 40.85
C ILE A 38 -15.22 -9.27 40.28
N GLU A 39 -14.19 -9.53 41.10
CA GLU A 39 -13.07 -10.41 40.77
C GLU A 39 -13.46 -11.89 41.02
N ALA A 40 -14.35 -12.42 40.19
CA ALA A 40 -14.77 -13.81 40.19
C ALA A 40 -14.79 -14.39 38.78
N SER A 41 -14.41 -15.66 38.61
CA SER A 41 -14.42 -16.31 37.29
C SER A 41 -15.83 -16.68 36.81
N ARG A 42 -16.81 -16.72 37.74
CA ARG A 42 -18.20 -17.06 37.47
C ARG A 42 -19.14 -16.10 38.20
N ILE A 43 -19.99 -15.44 37.42
CA ILE A 43 -21.09 -14.61 37.93
C ILE A 43 -22.40 -15.38 37.73
N LEU A 44 -23.05 -15.73 38.83
CA LEU A 44 -24.23 -16.59 38.85
C LEU A 44 -25.48 -15.74 39.08
N VAL A 45 -26.22 -15.45 38.02
CA VAL A 45 -27.44 -14.65 38.08
C VAL A 45 -28.64 -15.55 38.35
N ASN A 46 -29.43 -15.23 39.37
CA ASN A 46 -30.69 -15.88 39.72
C ASN A 46 -30.61 -17.42 39.88
N GLN A 47 -29.47 -17.91 40.35
CA GLN A 47 -29.22 -19.34 40.57
C GLN A 47 -28.44 -19.57 41.88
N PRO A 48 -28.64 -20.70 42.57
CA PRO A 48 -27.92 -21.00 43.80
C PRO A 48 -26.44 -21.28 43.52
N ASP A 49 -25.54 -20.65 44.27
CA ASP A 49 -24.08 -20.75 44.03
C ASP A 49 -23.54 -22.20 44.10
N SER A 50 -24.01 -22.97 45.08
CA SER A 50 -23.56 -24.34 45.35
C SER A 50 -23.79 -25.33 44.21
N ILE A 51 -24.77 -25.07 43.34
CA ILE A 51 -25.16 -25.95 42.24
C ILE A 51 -24.96 -25.25 40.89
N GLY A 52 -25.22 -23.95 40.83
CA GLY A 52 -25.03 -23.14 39.62
C GLY A 52 -23.58 -23.09 39.17
N GLY A 53 -22.63 -22.95 40.09
CA GLY A 53 -21.20 -22.89 39.77
C GLY A 53 -20.64 -24.18 39.15
N VAL A 54 -21.28 -25.32 39.39
CA VAL A 54 -20.91 -26.62 38.80
C VAL A 54 -21.18 -26.63 37.29
N GLY A 55 -22.22 -25.91 36.83
CA GLY A 55 -22.68 -25.90 35.43
C GLY A 55 -23.72 -26.98 35.11
N ASP A 56 -24.33 -26.88 33.93
CA ASP A 56 -25.26 -27.84 33.28
C ASP A 56 -26.62 -28.09 33.95
N ILE A 57 -26.85 -27.59 35.17
CA ILE A 57 -28.15 -27.73 35.87
C ILE A 57 -29.05 -26.52 35.60
N TYR A 58 -28.53 -25.31 35.83
CA TYR A 58 -29.29 -24.06 35.65
C TYR A 58 -28.90 -23.32 34.36
N THR A 59 -27.78 -23.69 33.74
CA THR A 59 -27.29 -23.09 32.49
C THR A 59 -26.36 -24.06 31.76
N ASP A 60 -26.52 -24.11 30.44
CA ASP A 60 -25.64 -24.82 29.51
C ASP A 60 -24.42 -23.99 29.08
N ALA A 61 -24.34 -22.72 29.50
CA ALA A 61 -23.24 -21.81 29.18
C ALA A 61 -21.94 -22.16 29.92
N MET A 62 -21.99 -23.03 30.94
CA MET A 62 -20.83 -23.48 31.71
C MET A 62 -20.66 -24.99 31.60
N ARG A 63 -19.42 -25.44 31.39
CA ARG A 63 -19.12 -26.88 31.39
C ARG A 63 -19.32 -27.47 32.79
N PRO A 64 -19.96 -28.65 32.91
CA PRO A 64 -20.14 -29.32 34.18
C PRO A 64 -18.78 -29.74 34.76
N SER A 65 -18.46 -29.29 35.98
CA SER A 65 -17.25 -29.69 36.70
C SER A 65 -17.36 -29.40 38.20
N LEU A 66 -16.76 -30.27 39.02
CA LEU A 66 -16.56 -30.02 40.45
C LEU A 66 -15.21 -29.34 40.73
N THR A 67 -14.33 -29.26 39.72
CA THR A 67 -13.06 -28.59 39.84
C THR A 67 -13.16 -27.24 39.13
N LEU A 68 -13.33 -26.20 39.92
CA LEU A 68 -13.62 -24.85 39.46
C LEU A 68 -12.32 -24.05 39.42
N GLY A 69 -11.86 -23.70 38.22
CA GLY A 69 -10.71 -22.82 38.05
C GLY A 69 -11.05 -21.42 38.55
N THR A 70 -10.21 -20.85 39.41
CA THR A 70 -10.46 -19.54 40.04
C THR A 70 -9.63 -18.42 39.42
N GLY A 71 -8.93 -18.69 38.33
CA GLY A 71 -8.03 -17.74 37.69
C GLY A 71 -6.87 -17.28 38.59
N SER A 72 -6.08 -16.35 38.07
CA SER A 72 -4.88 -15.86 38.75
C SER A 72 -5.19 -15.17 40.08
N TRP A 73 -6.41 -14.62 40.23
CA TRP A 73 -6.92 -14.07 41.48
C TRP A 73 -6.90 -15.08 42.62
N GLY A 74 -7.36 -16.31 42.37
CA GLY A 74 -7.31 -17.41 43.34
C GLY A 74 -6.05 -18.28 43.25
N LYS A 75 -4.96 -17.74 42.69
CA LYS A 75 -3.63 -18.37 42.62
C LYS A 75 -3.58 -19.68 41.77
N ASN A 76 -4.38 -19.78 40.72
CA ASN A 76 -4.20 -20.79 39.65
C ASN A 76 -4.32 -20.15 38.26
N SER A 77 -3.94 -20.87 37.19
CA SER A 77 -3.91 -20.31 35.83
C SER A 77 -5.14 -20.67 34.98
N LEU A 78 -6.19 -21.22 35.60
CA LEU A 78 -7.39 -21.68 34.90
C LEU A 78 -8.59 -20.88 35.40
N SER A 79 -9.28 -20.14 34.53
CA SER A 79 -10.42 -19.28 34.88
C SER A 79 -11.77 -19.86 34.42
N HIS A 80 -11.83 -21.17 34.17
CA HIS A 80 -13.01 -21.88 33.71
C HIS A 80 -13.24 -23.16 34.51
N ASN A 81 -14.40 -23.79 34.33
CA ASN A 81 -14.70 -25.10 34.88
C ASN A 81 -13.81 -26.13 34.19
N LEU A 82 -12.92 -26.79 34.95
CA LEU A 82 -11.93 -27.69 34.38
C LEU A 82 -12.63 -28.82 33.62
N SER A 83 -12.06 -29.15 32.47
CA SER A 83 -12.55 -30.21 31.61
C SER A 83 -11.41 -31.15 31.23
N THR A 84 -11.77 -32.23 30.53
CA THR A 84 -10.77 -33.17 30.00
C THR A 84 -9.74 -32.48 29.10
N TYR A 85 -10.10 -31.36 28.44
CA TYR A 85 -9.19 -30.59 27.59
C TYR A 85 -7.96 -30.06 28.35
N ASP A 86 -8.13 -29.70 29.63
CA ASP A 86 -7.05 -29.16 30.47
C ASP A 86 -6.03 -30.25 30.90
N LEU A 87 -6.40 -31.52 30.71
CA LEU A 87 -5.55 -32.68 30.98
C LEU A 87 -4.84 -33.19 29.72
N LEU A 88 -5.11 -32.61 28.55
CA LEU A 88 -4.53 -33.04 27.28
C LEU A 88 -3.19 -32.36 27.03
N ASN A 89 -2.18 -33.17 26.73
CA ASN A 89 -0.95 -32.69 26.10
C ASN A 89 -1.18 -32.55 24.59
N ILE A 90 -1.57 -31.36 24.14
CA ILE A 90 -1.76 -31.08 22.71
C ILE A 90 -0.39 -30.81 22.07
N LYS A 91 0.00 -31.67 21.12
CA LYS A 91 1.22 -31.49 20.32
C LYS A 91 0.86 -30.97 18.92
N THR A 92 1.35 -29.79 18.57
CA THR A 92 1.20 -29.23 17.21
C THR A 92 2.39 -29.61 16.33
N VAL A 93 2.12 -30.29 15.21
CA VAL A 93 3.14 -30.59 14.18
C VAL A 93 3.03 -29.55 13.06
N ALA A 94 3.91 -28.53 13.08
CA ALA A 94 3.95 -27.48 12.06
C ALA A 94 4.87 -27.87 10.90
N ARG A 95 4.29 -28.17 9.73
CA ARG A 95 5.05 -28.43 8.49
C ARG A 95 5.27 -27.14 7.71
N ARG A 96 6.38 -27.04 6.98
CA ARG A 96 6.60 -25.95 6.00
C ARG A 96 5.47 -25.95 4.97
N ARG A 97 4.86 -24.79 4.75
CA ARG A 97 3.85 -24.57 3.72
C ARG A 97 4.24 -23.33 2.92
N ASN A 98 4.06 -23.39 1.61
CA ASN A 98 4.15 -22.19 0.78
C ASN A 98 2.89 -21.36 1.04
N ARG A 99 3.06 -20.08 1.33
CA ARG A 99 1.94 -19.14 1.44
C ARG A 99 1.42 -18.84 0.02
N PRO A 100 0.10 -18.61 -0.15
CA PRO A 100 -0.42 -18.11 -1.41
C PRO A 100 0.33 -16.84 -1.84
N GLN A 101 0.70 -16.79 -3.11
CA GLN A 101 1.28 -15.62 -3.77
C GLN A 101 0.23 -15.03 -4.72
N TRP A 102 0.52 -13.88 -5.31
CA TRP A 102 -0.42 -13.17 -6.17
C TRP A 102 0.28 -12.58 -7.39
N VAL A 103 -0.55 -12.19 -8.35
CA VAL A 103 -0.21 -11.29 -9.43
C VAL A 103 -1.27 -10.20 -9.42
N ARG A 104 -0.87 -8.97 -9.13
CA ARG A 104 -1.72 -7.80 -9.13
C ARG A 104 -1.06 -6.75 -10.01
N LEU A 105 -1.83 -6.25 -10.96
CA LEU A 105 -1.43 -5.28 -11.98
C LEU A 105 -2.60 -4.33 -12.19
N PRO A 106 -2.40 -3.20 -12.89
CA PRO A 106 -3.51 -2.42 -13.42
C PRO A 106 -4.51 -3.31 -14.15
N LYS A 107 -5.78 -2.95 -14.05
CA LYS A 107 -6.86 -3.68 -14.71
C LYS A 107 -6.64 -3.67 -16.22
N ASP A 108 -6.30 -2.50 -16.74
CA ASP A 108 -6.10 -2.26 -18.17
C ASP A 108 -4.72 -1.63 -18.41
N ILE A 109 -3.96 -2.20 -19.35
CA ILE A 109 -2.65 -1.69 -19.78
C ILE A 109 -2.69 -1.51 -21.30
N TYR A 110 -2.66 -0.25 -21.75
CA TYR A 110 -2.61 0.13 -23.16
C TYR A 110 -1.17 0.44 -23.55
N TYR A 111 -0.75 0.02 -24.73
CA TYR A 111 0.59 0.26 -25.27
C TYR A 111 0.51 0.41 -26.80
N GLU A 112 1.64 0.69 -27.44
CA GLU A 112 1.78 1.19 -28.82
C GLU A 112 1.68 2.70 -28.97
N SER A 113 2.31 3.22 -30.03
CA SER A 113 2.26 4.64 -30.36
C SER A 113 0.81 5.11 -30.51
N ASN A 114 0.48 6.23 -29.90
CA ASN A 114 -0.87 6.80 -29.81
C ASN A 114 -1.84 6.03 -28.92
N ALA A 115 -1.37 5.17 -28.02
CA ALA A 115 -2.22 4.56 -27.00
C ALA A 115 -2.97 5.59 -26.13
N ILE A 116 -2.50 6.85 -26.07
CA ILE A 116 -3.23 7.93 -25.38
C ILE A 116 -4.64 8.17 -25.93
N THR A 117 -4.92 7.79 -27.18
CA THR A 117 -6.27 7.88 -27.78
C THR A 117 -7.32 7.14 -26.98
N TYR A 118 -6.94 6.14 -26.18
CA TYR A 118 -7.86 5.44 -25.27
C TYR A 118 -8.53 6.35 -24.24
N LEU A 119 -7.96 7.51 -23.92
CA LEU A 119 -8.62 8.52 -23.10
C LEU A 119 -9.99 8.95 -23.67
N GLN A 120 -10.23 8.76 -24.97
CA GLN A 120 -11.54 9.01 -25.61
C GLN A 120 -12.60 7.97 -25.23
N GLU A 121 -12.18 6.75 -24.91
CA GLU A 121 -13.04 5.60 -24.61
C GLU A 121 -13.14 5.30 -23.11
N LEU A 122 -12.36 6.00 -22.29
CA LEU A 122 -12.33 5.81 -20.84
C LEU A 122 -13.74 6.00 -20.24
N PRO A 123 -14.27 5.02 -19.50
CA PRO A 123 -15.61 5.10 -18.91
C PRO A 123 -15.61 5.98 -17.66
N ASN A 124 -16.79 6.54 -17.34
CA ASN A 124 -17.09 7.25 -16.09
C ASN A 124 -16.11 8.39 -15.76
N ILE A 125 -15.95 9.33 -16.69
CA ILE A 125 -15.07 10.49 -16.54
C ILE A 125 -15.83 11.78 -16.88
N ASP A 126 -16.10 12.58 -15.86
CA ASP A 126 -16.69 13.92 -15.97
C ASP A 126 -15.70 15.01 -15.52
N ARG A 127 -14.81 14.68 -14.56
CA ARG A 127 -13.87 15.61 -13.91
C ARG A 127 -12.48 14.98 -13.76
N ALA A 128 -11.57 15.35 -14.65
CA ALA A 128 -10.19 14.88 -14.66
C ALA A 128 -9.24 15.85 -13.95
N PHE A 129 -8.51 15.37 -12.95
CA PHE A 129 -7.40 16.11 -12.32
C PHE A 129 -6.06 15.56 -12.84
N ILE A 130 -5.28 16.40 -13.51
CA ILE A 130 -4.02 16.02 -14.14
C ILE A 130 -2.86 16.41 -13.23
N VAL A 131 -2.03 15.45 -12.85
CA VAL A 131 -0.79 15.68 -12.07
C VAL A 131 0.41 15.48 -12.98
N ALA A 132 1.24 16.52 -13.08
CA ALA A 132 2.35 16.58 -14.01
C ALA A 132 3.55 17.35 -13.44
N ASP A 133 4.74 17.03 -13.95
CA ASP A 133 5.93 17.86 -13.73
C ASP A 133 5.95 19.08 -14.68
N PRO A 134 6.72 20.14 -14.37
CA PRO A 134 6.82 21.33 -15.21
C PRO A 134 7.29 21.06 -16.65
N GLY A 135 8.07 20.00 -16.85
CA GLY A 135 8.53 19.59 -18.18
C GLY A 135 7.36 19.12 -19.04
N MET A 136 6.46 18.31 -18.49
CA MET A 136 5.30 17.79 -19.22
C MET A 136 4.37 18.92 -19.67
N VAL A 137 4.20 19.96 -18.85
CA VAL A 137 3.44 21.17 -19.23
C VAL A 137 4.20 21.95 -20.29
N LYS A 138 5.47 22.25 -20.06
CA LYS A 138 6.30 23.08 -20.95
C LYS A 138 6.45 22.49 -22.36
N PHE A 139 6.52 21.17 -22.48
CA PHE A 139 6.67 20.48 -23.77
C PHE A 139 5.32 20.11 -24.42
N GLY A 140 4.19 20.56 -23.86
CA GLY A 140 2.86 20.33 -24.42
C GLY A 140 2.37 18.88 -24.34
N PHE A 141 2.92 18.07 -23.43
CA PHE A 141 2.45 16.70 -23.24
C PHE A 141 1.12 16.65 -22.48
N VAL A 142 0.90 17.60 -21.57
CA VAL A 142 -0.43 17.79 -20.96
C VAL A 142 -1.45 18.22 -22.01
N ASP A 143 -1.06 19.06 -22.97
CA ASP A 143 -1.96 19.48 -24.05
C ASP A 143 -2.45 18.28 -24.88
N LYS A 144 -1.59 17.28 -25.13
CA LYS A 144 -2.00 16.03 -25.80
C LYS A 144 -3.12 15.29 -25.05
N ILE A 145 -3.11 15.31 -23.71
CA ILE A 145 -4.19 14.73 -22.88
C ILE A 145 -5.47 15.55 -23.07
N LEU A 146 -5.35 16.88 -22.96
CA LEU A 146 -6.49 17.80 -23.12
C LEU A 146 -7.12 17.67 -24.51
N ASP A 147 -6.31 17.51 -25.55
CA ASP A 147 -6.74 17.28 -26.93
C ASP A 147 -7.56 15.99 -27.03
N GLN A 148 -7.17 14.90 -26.35
CA GLN A 148 -7.97 13.67 -26.34
C GLN A 148 -9.30 13.86 -25.63
N PHE A 149 -9.33 14.60 -24.52
CA PHE A 149 -10.56 14.91 -23.82
C PHE A 149 -11.49 15.83 -24.62
N ALA A 150 -10.95 16.76 -25.41
CA ALA A 150 -11.72 17.62 -26.30
C ALA A 150 -12.38 16.87 -27.47
N LEU A 151 -11.85 15.70 -27.84
CA LEU A 151 -12.42 14.83 -28.88
C LEU A 151 -13.57 13.93 -28.37
N ARG A 152 -13.82 13.89 -27.06
CA ARG A 152 -14.91 13.11 -26.49
C ARG A 152 -16.26 13.75 -26.81
N ALA A 153 -17.29 12.91 -26.93
CA ALA A 153 -18.67 13.38 -27.07
C ALA A 153 -19.14 14.11 -25.80
N ASP A 154 -18.77 13.58 -24.63
CA ASP A 154 -19.05 14.18 -23.33
C ASP A 154 -17.92 15.13 -22.91
N GLN A 155 -18.29 16.33 -22.45
CA GLN A 155 -17.32 17.35 -22.06
C GLN A 155 -16.71 17.04 -20.69
N VAL A 156 -15.41 16.71 -20.67
CA VAL A 156 -14.64 16.50 -19.44
C VAL A 156 -14.15 17.84 -18.89
N LYS A 157 -14.46 18.13 -17.62
CA LYS A 157 -13.87 19.27 -16.90
C LYS A 157 -12.47 18.88 -16.45
N THR A 158 -11.50 19.75 -16.65
CA THR A 158 -10.09 19.44 -16.34
C THR A 158 -9.50 20.45 -15.36
N SER A 159 -8.70 19.98 -14.40
CA SER A 159 -7.80 20.80 -13.59
C SER A 159 -6.38 20.22 -13.66
N ILE A 160 -5.36 21.06 -13.53
CA ILE A 160 -3.96 20.66 -13.73
C ILE A 160 -3.12 21.13 -12.56
N TYR A 161 -2.41 20.20 -11.94
CA TYR A 161 -1.26 20.46 -11.07
C TYR A 161 0.03 20.16 -11.84
N GLY A 162 0.71 21.22 -12.30
CA GLY A 162 1.85 21.11 -13.22
C GLY A 162 3.22 21.37 -12.61
N SER A 163 3.33 21.41 -11.28
CA SER A 163 4.52 21.88 -10.57
C SER A 163 5.24 20.82 -9.72
N VAL A 164 5.01 19.52 -10.00
CA VAL A 164 5.68 18.43 -9.26
C VAL A 164 7.19 18.52 -9.43
N GLN A 165 7.92 18.53 -8.31
CA GLN A 165 9.38 18.60 -8.31
C GLN A 165 9.99 17.19 -8.31
N PRO A 166 11.24 17.03 -8.77
CA PRO A 166 12.00 15.81 -8.52
C PRO A 166 12.08 15.52 -7.02
N ASP A 167 12.03 14.23 -6.65
CA ASP A 167 11.98 13.78 -5.25
C ASP A 167 10.82 14.42 -4.46
N PRO A 168 9.57 14.14 -4.84
CA PRO A 168 8.40 14.85 -4.31
C PRO A 168 8.30 14.72 -2.80
N THR A 169 7.85 15.79 -2.15
CA THR A 169 7.76 15.86 -0.69
C THR A 169 6.34 15.60 -0.19
N ILE A 170 6.22 15.28 1.11
CA ILE A 170 4.93 15.11 1.80
C ILE A 170 4.08 16.36 1.63
N GLY A 171 4.64 17.55 1.85
CA GLY A 171 3.95 18.82 1.64
C GLY A 171 3.38 18.96 0.22
N GLN A 172 4.15 18.58 -0.81
CA GLN A 172 3.67 18.65 -2.19
C GLN A 172 2.50 17.69 -2.46
N ALA A 173 2.50 16.47 -1.89
CA ALA A 173 1.38 15.56 -2.03
C ALA A 173 0.11 16.06 -1.32
N ILE A 174 0.26 16.70 -0.16
CA ILE A 174 -0.85 17.33 0.57
C ILE A 174 -1.46 18.49 -0.23
N ASP A 175 -0.62 19.34 -0.83
CA ASP A 175 -1.09 20.47 -1.64
C ASP A 175 -1.86 20.00 -2.88
N ILE A 176 -1.40 18.92 -3.52
CA ILE A 176 -2.15 18.30 -4.62
C ILE A 176 -3.49 17.77 -4.11
N ALA A 177 -3.52 17.06 -2.97
CA ALA A 177 -4.74 16.52 -2.39
C ALA A 177 -5.76 17.62 -2.02
N ARG A 178 -5.30 18.77 -1.51
CA ARG A 178 -6.16 19.95 -1.26
C ARG A 178 -6.81 20.48 -2.53
N GLN A 179 -6.05 20.60 -3.61
CA GLN A 179 -6.60 21.00 -4.91
C GLN A 179 -7.54 19.95 -5.51
N MET A 180 -7.28 18.66 -5.27
CA MET A 180 -8.23 17.60 -5.60
C MET A 180 -9.52 17.74 -4.78
N ALA A 181 -9.44 18.07 -3.48
CA ALA A 181 -10.63 18.28 -2.65
C ALA A 181 -11.49 19.46 -3.10
N GLU A 182 -10.86 20.56 -3.54
CA GLU A 182 -11.58 21.70 -4.14
C GLU A 182 -12.20 21.35 -5.50
N PHE A 183 -11.50 20.58 -6.32
CA PHE A 183 -11.95 20.21 -7.65
C PHE A 183 -12.88 19.00 -7.66
N GLN A 184 -12.89 18.13 -6.65
CA GLN A 184 -13.67 16.89 -6.59
C GLN A 184 -13.60 16.08 -7.90
N PRO A 185 -12.42 15.57 -8.30
CA PRO A 185 -12.30 14.75 -9.50
C PRO A 185 -12.97 13.39 -9.31
N ASP A 186 -13.41 12.80 -10.42
CA ASP A 186 -13.73 11.37 -10.54
C ASP A 186 -12.57 10.59 -11.19
N THR A 187 -11.64 11.27 -11.84
CA THR A 187 -10.48 10.66 -12.49
C THR A 187 -9.23 11.47 -12.20
N VAL A 188 -8.17 10.79 -11.78
CA VAL A 188 -6.83 11.36 -11.62
C VAL A 188 -5.93 10.82 -12.73
N VAL A 189 -5.36 11.73 -13.53
CA VAL A 189 -4.43 11.38 -14.61
C VAL A 189 -3.02 11.80 -14.21
N LEU A 190 -2.13 10.83 -14.09
CA LEU A 190 -0.74 11.03 -13.71
C LEU A 190 0.13 10.96 -14.97
N ILE A 191 0.87 12.03 -15.29
CA ILE A 191 1.78 12.05 -16.43
C ILE A 191 3.16 12.54 -16.02
N GLY A 192 4.20 11.76 -16.35
CA GLY A 192 5.58 12.14 -16.06
C GLY A 192 6.51 10.96 -15.81
N GLY A 193 7.65 11.26 -15.18
CA GLY A 193 8.50 10.24 -14.57
C GLY A 193 7.99 9.79 -13.20
N GLY A 194 8.76 8.94 -12.50
CA GLY A 194 8.38 8.42 -11.19
C GLY A 194 7.96 9.47 -10.16
N SER A 195 8.59 10.66 -10.17
CA SER A 195 8.21 11.74 -9.24
C SER A 195 6.75 12.21 -9.40
N ALA A 196 6.28 12.46 -10.63
CA ALA A 196 4.89 12.87 -10.87
C ALA A 196 3.89 11.75 -10.54
N LEU A 197 4.22 10.52 -10.92
CA LEU A 197 3.38 9.35 -10.67
C LEU A 197 3.27 9.07 -9.16
N ASP A 198 4.38 9.05 -8.43
CA ASP A 198 4.40 8.73 -7.01
C ASP A 198 3.71 9.81 -6.17
N ALA A 199 3.97 11.09 -6.47
CA ALA A 199 3.28 12.21 -5.82
C ALA A 199 1.76 12.13 -6.03
N GLY A 200 1.32 11.84 -7.26
CA GLY A 200 -0.09 11.75 -7.59
C GLY A 200 -0.79 10.54 -6.98
N LYS A 201 -0.12 9.38 -6.86
CA LYS A 201 -0.65 8.21 -6.14
C LYS A 201 -0.96 8.54 -4.69
N ILE A 202 -0.02 9.20 -4.03
CA ILE A 202 -0.14 9.58 -2.62
C ILE A 202 -1.19 10.68 -2.46
N ALA A 203 -1.20 11.68 -3.34
CA ALA A 203 -2.20 12.75 -3.31
C ALA A 203 -3.62 12.22 -3.49
N ARG A 204 -3.83 11.27 -4.42
CA ARG A 204 -5.12 10.58 -4.57
C ARG A 204 -5.50 9.86 -3.28
N PHE A 205 -4.55 9.13 -2.68
CA PHE A 205 -4.81 8.45 -1.40
C PHE A 205 -5.25 9.42 -0.31
N LEU A 206 -4.54 10.52 -0.11
CA LEU A 206 -4.92 11.53 0.88
C LEU A 206 -6.29 12.16 0.59
N TYR A 207 -6.58 12.44 -0.68
CA TYR A 207 -7.88 12.98 -1.09
C TYR A 207 -9.01 12.01 -0.73
N GLU A 208 -8.91 10.74 -1.11
CA GLU A 208 -9.96 9.75 -0.81
C GLU A 208 -10.07 9.48 0.69
N TYR A 209 -8.93 9.35 1.38
CA TYR A 209 -8.88 9.19 2.84
C TYR A 209 -9.60 10.34 3.56
N SER A 210 -9.45 11.58 3.08
CA SER A 210 -10.13 12.75 3.67
C SER A 210 -11.63 12.83 3.42
N ALA A 211 -12.13 12.05 2.46
CA ALA A 211 -13.54 12.02 2.09
C ALA A 211 -14.30 10.86 2.75
N GLU A 212 -13.60 9.96 3.43
CA GLU A 212 -14.20 8.89 4.24
C GLU A 212 -14.77 9.41 5.57
N GLU A 213 -15.81 8.74 6.06
CA GLU A 213 -16.51 9.10 7.30
C GLU A 213 -15.55 8.98 8.50
N GLY A 214 -15.38 10.07 9.26
CA GLY A 214 -14.47 10.13 10.41
C GLY A 214 -13.08 10.70 10.12
N HIS A 215 -12.80 11.10 8.87
CA HIS A 215 -11.55 11.74 8.47
C HIS A 215 -11.76 13.18 7.96
N GLU A 216 -12.93 13.77 8.23
CA GLU A 216 -13.28 15.09 7.75
C GLU A 216 -12.30 16.17 8.25
N GLY A 217 -11.76 16.95 7.32
CA GLY A 217 -10.86 18.04 7.63
C GLY A 217 -9.41 17.63 7.90
N ILE A 218 -9.05 16.34 7.76
CA ILE A 218 -7.66 15.90 7.95
C ILE A 218 -6.67 16.62 7.02
N LEU A 219 -7.10 17.03 5.82
CA LEU A 219 -6.28 17.81 4.89
C LEU A 219 -5.86 19.20 5.44
N ASN A 220 -6.51 19.67 6.50
CA ASN A 220 -6.18 20.93 7.18
C ASN A 220 -5.32 20.72 8.44
N ASP A 221 -5.06 19.46 8.82
CA ASP A 221 -4.24 19.10 9.99
C ASP A 221 -2.93 18.44 9.53
N ASP A 222 -1.92 19.29 9.29
CA ASP A 222 -0.60 18.84 8.87
C ASP A 222 0.07 17.92 9.91
N ALA A 223 -0.28 18.02 11.20
CA ALA A 223 0.28 17.18 12.25
C ALA A 223 -0.31 15.76 12.18
N ALA A 224 -1.63 15.65 12.03
CA ALA A 224 -2.31 14.38 11.83
C ALA A 224 -1.84 13.67 10.54
N LEU A 225 -1.65 14.42 9.45
CA LEU A 225 -1.13 13.87 8.20
C LEU A 225 0.30 13.34 8.35
N LYS A 226 1.19 14.06 9.06
CA LYS A 226 2.54 13.57 9.35
C LYS A 226 2.52 12.30 10.18
N GLU A 227 1.65 12.20 11.18
CA GLU A 227 1.48 10.98 11.97
C GLU A 227 1.01 9.81 11.08
N LEU A 228 0.00 10.04 10.25
CA LEU A 228 -0.47 9.07 9.25
C LEU A 228 0.67 8.61 8.33
N PHE A 229 1.48 9.53 7.80
CA PHE A 229 2.63 9.16 6.98
C PHE A 229 3.67 8.34 7.74
N GLY A 230 3.90 8.65 9.02
CA GLY A 230 4.75 7.86 9.91
C GLY A 230 4.23 6.42 10.06
N GLU A 231 2.92 6.26 10.20
CA GLU A 231 2.25 4.97 10.25
C GLU A 231 2.29 4.23 8.90
N LEU A 232 2.05 4.92 7.79
CA LEU A 232 2.10 4.37 6.43
C LEU A 232 3.53 4.00 5.99
N ALA A 233 4.54 4.65 6.54
CA ALA A 233 5.95 4.35 6.30
C ALA A 233 6.50 3.16 7.12
N GLN A 234 5.72 2.62 8.05
CA GLN A 234 6.17 1.48 8.86
C GLN A 234 6.56 0.28 8.00
N LYS A 235 7.74 -0.27 8.27
CA LYS A 235 8.27 -1.44 7.58
C LYS A 235 7.47 -2.68 7.96
N PHE A 236 7.22 -3.52 6.98
CA PHE A 236 6.51 -4.79 7.15
C PHE A 236 7.34 -5.94 6.58
N MET A 237 7.11 -7.14 7.12
CA MET A 237 7.73 -8.37 6.61
C MET A 237 6.85 -9.08 5.57
N ASP A 238 5.53 -8.85 5.61
CA ASP A 238 4.55 -9.33 4.62
C ASP A 238 3.54 -8.20 4.40
N ILE A 239 3.41 -7.73 3.15
CA ILE A 239 2.52 -6.62 2.78
C ILE A 239 1.07 -6.87 3.19
N ARG A 240 0.64 -8.14 3.29
CA ARG A 240 -0.73 -8.51 3.70
C ARG A 240 -0.98 -8.43 5.20
N LYS A 241 0.08 -8.39 6.00
CA LYS A 241 0.02 -8.40 7.48
C LYS A 241 0.44 -7.06 8.07
N ARG A 242 0.30 -6.00 7.27
CA ARG A 242 0.55 -4.65 7.71
C ARG A 242 -0.36 -4.32 8.90
N ILE A 243 0.22 -3.64 9.89
CA ILE A 243 -0.51 -3.21 11.10
C ILE A 243 -1.50 -2.12 10.71
N VAL A 244 -1.03 -1.13 9.96
CA VAL A 244 -1.81 -0.04 9.37
C VAL A 244 -2.18 -0.45 7.95
N LYS A 245 -3.46 -0.37 7.59
CA LYS A 245 -3.94 -0.71 6.24
C LYS A 245 -4.18 0.57 5.44
N PHE A 246 -4.07 0.46 4.12
CA PHE A 246 -4.61 1.48 3.23
C PHE A 246 -6.10 1.21 3.05
N ASP A 247 -6.90 2.26 3.12
CA ASP A 247 -8.32 2.17 2.81
C ASP A 247 -8.55 2.02 1.31
N HIS A 248 -9.66 1.39 0.97
CA HIS A 248 -9.97 1.06 -0.41
C HIS A 248 -10.41 2.30 -1.18
N GLN A 249 -9.72 2.57 -2.30
CA GLN A 249 -10.00 3.75 -3.12
C GLN A 249 -11.16 3.47 -4.08
N HIS A 250 -12.22 4.25 -3.95
CA HIS A 250 -13.48 4.09 -4.69
C HIS A 250 -14.01 5.38 -5.32
N LEU A 251 -13.54 6.54 -4.87
CA LEU A 251 -14.06 7.83 -5.32
C LEU A 251 -13.50 8.24 -6.68
N THR A 252 -12.25 7.88 -6.95
CA THR A 252 -11.61 8.24 -8.21
C THR A 252 -11.07 7.03 -8.95
N GLN A 253 -10.94 7.15 -10.26
CA GLN A 253 -10.14 6.25 -11.10
C GLN A 253 -8.75 6.84 -11.33
N MET A 254 -7.68 6.05 -11.20
CA MET A 254 -6.32 6.50 -11.50
C MET A 254 -5.83 5.97 -12.86
N VAL A 255 -5.38 6.90 -13.71
CA VAL A 255 -4.72 6.63 -14.99
C VAL A 255 -3.26 7.08 -14.91
N ALA A 256 -2.31 6.21 -15.23
CA ALA A 256 -0.88 6.54 -15.24
C ALA A 256 -0.28 6.50 -16.66
N ILE A 257 0.41 7.56 -17.03
CA ILE A 257 1.05 7.76 -18.34
C ILE A 257 2.54 8.04 -18.12
N PRO A 258 3.40 7.02 -18.15
CA PRO A 258 4.83 7.20 -17.95
C PRO A 258 5.46 7.94 -19.14
N THR A 259 6.34 8.89 -18.87
CA THR A 259 7.14 9.61 -19.89
C THR A 259 8.64 9.36 -19.76
N THR A 260 8.99 8.36 -18.95
CA THR A 260 10.35 7.85 -18.78
C THR A 260 10.34 6.33 -18.89
N SER A 261 11.45 5.74 -19.33
CA SER A 261 11.60 4.29 -19.51
C SER A 261 12.48 3.69 -18.41
N GLY A 262 12.05 3.80 -17.15
CA GLY A 262 12.81 3.23 -16.02
C GLY A 262 12.00 2.80 -14.81
N THR A 263 11.09 3.66 -14.34
CA THR A 263 10.51 3.50 -13.00
C THR A 263 9.50 2.37 -12.89
N GLY A 264 8.73 2.11 -13.95
CA GLY A 264 7.63 1.14 -13.91
C GLY A 264 6.53 1.51 -12.92
N SER A 265 6.50 2.76 -12.43
CA SER A 265 5.56 3.20 -11.40
C SER A 265 4.11 3.06 -11.87
N GLU A 266 3.84 3.17 -13.17
CA GLU A 266 2.52 3.03 -13.77
C GLU A 266 1.83 1.67 -13.55
N VAL A 267 2.59 0.61 -13.23
CA VAL A 267 2.06 -0.74 -12.98
C VAL A 267 2.29 -1.26 -11.57
N THR A 268 2.83 -0.43 -10.67
CA THR A 268 3.30 -0.89 -9.35
C THR A 268 2.53 -0.29 -8.18
N PRO A 269 2.50 -1.01 -7.04
CA PRO A 269 1.94 -0.53 -5.78
C PRO A 269 2.85 0.45 -5.00
N PHE A 270 3.96 0.88 -5.60
CA PHE A 270 4.97 1.67 -4.91
C PHE A 270 4.78 3.16 -5.18
N ALA A 271 5.03 3.96 -4.15
CA ALA A 271 5.20 5.40 -4.25
C ALA A 271 6.30 5.84 -3.28
N VAL A 272 7.29 6.58 -3.77
CA VAL A 272 8.36 7.12 -2.94
C VAL A 272 8.13 8.60 -2.69
N ILE A 273 8.07 8.98 -1.42
CA ILE A 273 7.94 10.37 -0.99
C ILE A 273 9.06 10.74 -0.02
N THR A 274 9.50 11.99 -0.10
CA THR A 274 10.55 12.53 0.78
C THR A 274 9.89 13.31 1.91
N ASP A 275 10.35 13.09 3.13
CA ASP A 275 9.94 13.92 4.26
C ASP A 275 10.62 15.29 4.21
N ASP A 276 9.82 16.35 4.31
CA ASP A 276 10.27 17.74 4.15
C ASP A 276 11.31 18.17 5.19
N GLU A 277 11.31 17.56 6.38
CA GLU A 277 12.16 17.97 7.52
C GLU A 277 13.41 17.10 7.66
N THR A 278 13.25 15.78 7.58
CA THR A 278 14.31 14.80 7.78
C THR A 278 15.04 14.45 6.49
N HIS A 279 14.48 14.81 5.33
CA HIS A 279 14.97 14.48 3.99
C HIS A 279 15.10 12.97 3.74
N VAL A 280 14.42 12.16 4.56
CA VAL A 280 14.39 10.71 4.40
C VAL A 280 13.36 10.34 3.33
N LYS A 281 13.78 9.52 2.36
CA LYS A 281 12.87 8.90 1.39
C LYS A 281 12.14 7.71 2.03
N TYR A 282 10.81 7.78 2.00
CA TYR A 282 9.90 6.75 2.48
C TYR A 282 9.24 6.05 1.29
N PRO A 283 9.60 4.78 1.01
CA PRO A 283 8.87 3.97 0.06
C PRO A 283 7.57 3.46 0.71
N LEU A 284 6.44 3.97 0.24
CA LEU A 284 5.12 3.45 0.55
C LEU A 284 4.79 2.34 -0.45
N ALA A 285 4.16 1.28 0.03
CA ALA A 285 3.93 0.07 -0.74
C ALA A 285 2.60 -0.57 -0.34
N ASP A 286 1.58 -0.40 -1.18
CA ASP A 286 0.29 -1.08 -1.04
C ASP A 286 -0.40 -1.19 -2.41
N TYR A 287 -1.11 -2.29 -2.64
CA TYR A 287 -1.79 -2.52 -3.93
C TYR A 287 -2.94 -1.57 -4.19
N GLU A 288 -3.47 -0.91 -3.17
CA GLU A 288 -4.43 0.19 -3.35
C GLU A 288 -3.82 1.38 -4.12
N LEU A 289 -2.49 1.57 -4.08
CA LEU A 289 -1.78 2.60 -4.85
C LEU A 289 -1.53 2.21 -6.32
N THR A 290 -1.94 1.01 -6.74
CA THR A 290 -1.77 0.56 -8.13
C THR A 290 -2.74 1.35 -9.03
N PRO A 291 -2.26 1.98 -10.12
CA PRO A 291 -3.14 2.62 -11.09
C PRO A 291 -4.15 1.61 -11.66
N GLN A 292 -5.38 2.05 -11.90
CA GLN A 292 -6.40 1.19 -12.54
C GLN A 292 -6.11 1.03 -14.03
N VAL A 293 -5.61 2.09 -14.67
CA VAL A 293 -5.25 2.11 -16.09
C VAL A 293 -3.80 2.59 -16.24
N ALA A 294 -3.01 1.89 -17.04
CA ALA A 294 -1.69 2.34 -17.47
C ALA A 294 -1.67 2.54 -19.00
N ILE A 295 -1.17 3.68 -19.47
CA ILE A 295 -1.04 4.01 -20.90
C ILE A 295 0.43 4.21 -21.24
N VAL A 296 1.06 3.18 -21.80
CA VAL A 296 2.49 3.11 -22.13
C VAL A 296 2.70 3.48 -23.59
N ASP A 297 2.62 4.78 -23.89
CA ASP A 297 2.72 5.33 -25.25
C ASP A 297 4.14 5.84 -25.55
N PRO A 298 4.90 5.19 -26.47
CA PRO A 298 6.26 5.58 -26.81
C PRO A 298 6.43 7.02 -27.31
N GLU A 299 5.37 7.67 -27.79
CA GLU A 299 5.44 9.06 -28.27
C GLU A 299 5.91 10.04 -27.17
N PHE A 300 5.72 9.69 -25.89
CA PHE A 300 6.17 10.53 -24.77
C PHE A 300 7.66 10.38 -24.42
N VAL A 301 8.34 9.35 -24.93
CA VAL A 301 9.76 9.10 -24.60
C VAL A 301 10.73 9.50 -25.70
N MET A 302 10.24 9.95 -26.86
CA MET A 302 11.06 10.27 -28.03
C MET A 302 12.02 11.45 -27.77
N THR A 303 11.63 12.43 -26.97
CA THR A 303 12.44 13.63 -26.69
C THR A 303 13.30 13.52 -25.44
N VAL A 304 13.25 12.38 -24.72
CA VAL A 304 13.95 12.22 -23.44
C VAL A 304 15.48 12.32 -23.62
N PRO A 305 16.18 13.17 -22.85
CA PRO A 305 17.62 13.38 -22.98
C PRO A 305 18.45 12.12 -22.72
N LYS A 306 19.61 12.00 -23.39
CA LYS A 306 20.51 10.85 -23.32
C LYS A 306 20.87 10.43 -21.89
N ARG A 307 21.15 11.39 -21.01
CA ARG A 307 21.47 11.11 -19.60
C ARG A 307 20.32 10.40 -18.89
N THR A 308 19.09 10.86 -19.08
CA THR A 308 17.90 10.26 -18.49
C THR A 308 17.65 8.87 -19.06
N VAL A 309 17.85 8.66 -20.37
CA VAL A 309 17.73 7.32 -21.00
C VAL A 309 18.69 6.32 -20.37
N ALA A 310 19.95 6.70 -20.18
CA ALA A 310 20.94 5.81 -19.58
C ALA A 310 20.55 5.44 -18.15
N PHE A 311 20.22 6.42 -17.31
CA PHE A 311 19.89 6.16 -15.91
C PHE A 311 18.59 5.38 -15.75
N SER A 312 17.54 5.76 -16.47
CA SER A 312 16.25 5.07 -16.41
C SER A 312 16.32 3.65 -17.00
N GLY A 313 17.05 3.44 -18.10
CA GLY A 313 17.23 2.11 -18.67
C GLY A 313 18.03 1.16 -17.77
N LEU A 314 19.05 1.67 -17.05
CA LEU A 314 19.80 0.88 -16.07
C LEU A 314 19.00 0.61 -14.80
N ASP A 315 18.09 1.51 -14.44
CA ASP A 315 17.12 1.29 -13.37
C ASP A 315 16.15 0.16 -13.71
N ALA A 316 15.53 0.20 -14.90
CA ALA A 316 14.71 -0.89 -15.42
C ALA A 316 15.45 -2.23 -15.47
N LEU A 317 16.76 -2.21 -15.78
CA LEU A 317 17.58 -3.42 -15.75
C LEU A 317 17.72 -3.96 -14.32
N SER A 318 17.96 -3.07 -13.35
CA SER A 318 18.01 -3.45 -11.93
C SER A 318 16.69 -4.03 -11.46
N HIS A 319 15.56 -3.39 -11.81
CA HIS A 319 14.22 -3.88 -11.50
C HIS A 319 14.03 -5.32 -11.99
N ALA A 320 14.39 -5.59 -13.25
CA ALA A 320 14.25 -6.92 -13.83
C ALA A 320 15.20 -7.95 -13.22
N LEU A 321 16.46 -7.59 -12.97
CA LEU A 321 17.45 -8.48 -12.36
C LEU A 321 17.08 -8.85 -10.92
N GLU A 322 16.76 -7.85 -10.09
CA GLU A 322 16.42 -8.09 -8.68
C GLU A 322 15.11 -8.85 -8.54
N SER A 323 14.08 -8.49 -9.31
CA SER A 323 12.80 -9.20 -9.27
C SER A 323 12.92 -10.64 -9.77
N TYR A 324 13.87 -10.95 -10.68
CA TYR A 324 14.13 -12.31 -11.13
C TYR A 324 14.79 -13.19 -10.06
N VAL A 325 15.67 -12.62 -9.23
CA VAL A 325 16.39 -13.37 -8.17
C VAL A 325 15.76 -13.22 -6.77
N SER A 326 14.71 -12.41 -6.65
CA SER A 326 14.00 -12.18 -5.39
C SER A 326 13.47 -13.47 -4.77
N VAL A 327 13.41 -13.48 -3.42
CA VAL A 327 12.76 -14.54 -2.65
C VAL A 327 11.24 -14.63 -2.91
N MET A 328 10.65 -13.58 -3.48
CA MET A 328 9.25 -13.52 -3.90
C MET A 328 9.06 -13.80 -5.41
N ALA A 329 10.14 -14.10 -6.14
CA ALA A 329 10.05 -14.46 -7.55
C ALA A 329 9.23 -15.75 -7.74
N SER A 330 8.47 -15.80 -8.83
CA SER A 330 7.65 -16.96 -9.18
C SER A 330 7.68 -17.24 -10.67
N GLU A 331 7.12 -18.39 -11.07
CA GLU A 331 6.92 -18.73 -12.49
C GLU A 331 6.04 -17.71 -13.23
N PHE A 332 5.28 -16.88 -12.50
CA PHE A 332 4.46 -15.83 -13.09
C PHE A 332 5.23 -14.52 -13.32
N THR A 333 6.24 -14.20 -12.50
CA THR A 333 6.98 -12.92 -12.59
C THR A 333 8.27 -13.04 -13.41
N ARG A 334 8.95 -14.20 -13.34
CA ARG A 334 10.21 -14.47 -14.05
C ARG A 334 10.13 -14.22 -15.57
N PRO A 335 9.05 -14.61 -16.29
CA PRO A 335 8.97 -14.37 -17.74
C PRO A 335 9.04 -12.89 -18.10
N TRP A 336 8.37 -12.00 -17.35
CA TRP A 336 8.42 -10.56 -17.58
C TRP A 336 9.80 -9.98 -17.33
N ALA A 337 10.45 -10.39 -16.24
CA ALA A 337 11.82 -9.98 -15.94
C ALA A 337 12.80 -10.40 -17.05
N LEU A 338 12.74 -11.66 -17.50
CA LEU A 338 13.62 -12.13 -18.59
C LEU A 338 13.38 -11.38 -19.89
N GLN A 339 12.11 -11.13 -20.24
CA GLN A 339 11.78 -10.37 -21.45
C GLN A 339 12.25 -8.92 -21.35
N ALA A 340 12.09 -8.28 -20.18
CA ALA A 340 12.61 -6.94 -19.93
C ALA A 340 14.14 -6.90 -20.07
N ILE A 341 14.86 -7.83 -19.44
CA ILE A 341 16.33 -7.95 -19.56
C ILE A 341 16.73 -8.06 -21.03
N LYS A 342 16.10 -8.98 -21.78
CA LYS A 342 16.39 -9.17 -23.20
C LYS A 342 16.21 -7.87 -23.99
N LEU A 343 15.06 -7.22 -23.86
CA LEU A 343 14.78 -5.98 -24.57
C LEU A 343 15.77 -4.86 -24.20
N ILE A 344 16.16 -4.77 -22.93
CA ILE A 344 17.12 -3.75 -22.47
C ILE A 344 18.50 -4.00 -23.10
N PHE A 345 19.01 -5.22 -23.06
CA PHE A 345 20.29 -5.55 -23.69
C PHE A 345 20.27 -5.32 -25.21
N ASP A 346 19.16 -5.63 -25.88
CA ASP A 346 19.04 -5.49 -27.32
C ASP A 346 18.88 -4.02 -27.77
N ASN A 347 18.39 -3.10 -26.91
CA ASN A 347 17.92 -1.77 -27.34
C ASN A 347 18.48 -0.56 -26.57
N LEU A 348 18.99 -0.71 -25.35
CA LEU A 348 19.37 0.44 -24.51
C LEU A 348 20.43 1.33 -25.16
N GLU A 349 21.48 0.73 -25.74
CA GLU A 349 22.56 1.49 -26.38
C GLU A 349 22.06 2.27 -27.60
N THR A 350 21.24 1.64 -28.45
CA THR A 350 20.64 2.28 -29.62
C THR A 350 19.69 3.41 -29.20
N SER A 351 18.85 3.18 -28.18
CA SER A 351 17.96 4.17 -27.59
C SER A 351 18.72 5.38 -27.03
N TYR A 352 19.87 5.14 -26.39
CA TYR A 352 20.77 6.18 -25.88
C TYR A 352 21.41 6.99 -27.02
N LYS A 353 21.80 6.33 -28.11
CA LYS A 353 22.42 6.99 -29.26
C LYS A 353 21.44 7.80 -30.11
N TYR A 354 20.15 7.48 -30.06
CA TYR A 354 19.07 8.18 -30.76
C TYR A 354 19.18 9.71 -30.61
N ASP A 355 19.04 10.41 -31.74
CA ASP A 355 19.03 11.86 -31.82
C ASP A 355 17.62 12.34 -32.21
N PRO A 356 16.88 12.99 -31.30
CA PRO A 356 15.56 13.54 -31.63
C PRO A 356 15.59 14.59 -32.75
N ALA A 357 16.74 15.24 -33.01
CA ALA A 357 16.88 16.19 -34.11
C ALA A 357 17.03 15.51 -35.49
N HIS A 358 17.49 14.25 -35.50
CA HIS A 358 17.69 13.45 -36.71
C HIS A 358 17.13 12.04 -36.50
N PRO A 359 15.80 11.89 -36.48
CA PRO A 359 15.16 10.65 -36.07
C PRO A 359 15.49 9.50 -37.03
N SER A 360 16.05 8.42 -36.51
CA SER A 360 16.22 7.15 -37.22
C SER A 360 15.12 6.16 -36.83
N LYS A 361 14.66 5.33 -37.78
CA LYS A 361 13.68 4.28 -37.53
C LYS A 361 14.15 3.31 -36.45
N GLU A 362 15.39 2.87 -36.53
CA GLU A 362 16.00 1.97 -35.55
C GLU A 362 16.01 2.57 -34.13
N GLY A 363 16.30 3.88 -34.01
CA GLY A 363 16.30 4.54 -32.71
C GLY A 363 14.91 4.75 -32.13
N GLN A 364 13.90 5.01 -32.95
CA GLN A 364 12.49 5.07 -32.53
C GLN A 364 11.98 3.70 -32.05
N GLU A 365 12.33 2.64 -32.79
CA GLU A 365 12.02 1.26 -32.38
C GLU A 365 12.69 0.93 -31.05
N ALA A 366 13.98 1.27 -30.90
CA ALA A 366 14.72 1.05 -29.66
C ALA A 366 14.11 1.83 -28.47
N ARG A 367 13.67 3.08 -28.67
CA ARG A 367 12.97 3.89 -27.65
C ARG A 367 11.67 3.21 -27.22
N SER A 368 10.88 2.75 -28.17
CA SER A 368 9.62 2.06 -27.92
C SER A 368 9.84 0.76 -27.15
N LYS A 369 10.81 -0.06 -27.58
CA LYS A 369 11.15 -1.31 -26.89
C LYS A 369 11.69 -1.09 -25.48
N MET A 370 12.48 -0.03 -25.25
CA MET A 370 12.91 0.35 -23.90
C MET A 370 11.73 0.77 -23.01
N HIS A 371 10.75 1.48 -23.57
CA HIS A 371 9.56 1.88 -22.83
C HIS A 371 8.75 0.66 -22.38
N TYR A 372 8.55 -0.32 -23.27
CA TYR A 372 7.88 -1.58 -22.92
C TYR A 372 8.70 -2.41 -21.94
N ALA A 373 10.03 -2.44 -22.07
CA ALA A 373 10.90 -3.16 -21.16
C ALA A 373 10.81 -2.61 -19.72
N SER A 374 10.71 -1.29 -19.57
CA SER A 374 10.48 -0.64 -18.28
C SER A 374 9.19 -1.11 -17.63
N THR A 375 8.08 -1.10 -18.36
CA THR A 375 6.78 -1.56 -17.83
C THR A 375 6.80 -3.06 -17.52
N LEU A 376 7.42 -3.90 -18.36
CA LEU A 376 7.58 -5.33 -18.10
C LEU A 376 8.39 -5.59 -16.82
N ALA A 377 9.47 -4.83 -16.61
CA ALA A 377 10.21 -4.87 -15.35
C ALA A 377 9.29 -4.49 -14.18
N GLY A 378 8.51 -3.41 -14.35
CA GLY A 378 7.42 -2.96 -13.48
C GLY A 378 6.48 -4.08 -13.06
N MET A 379 5.89 -4.79 -14.02
CA MET A 379 4.97 -5.91 -13.77
C MET A 379 5.61 -7.02 -12.93
N SER A 380 6.90 -7.28 -13.15
CA SER A 380 7.67 -8.25 -12.36
C SER A 380 7.90 -7.77 -10.93
N PHE A 381 8.52 -6.61 -10.74
CA PHE A 381 8.90 -6.15 -9.40
C PHE A 381 7.71 -5.65 -8.57
N ALA A 382 6.60 -5.27 -9.21
CA ALA A 382 5.31 -5.03 -8.54
C ALA A 382 4.86 -6.22 -7.70
N ASN A 383 5.26 -7.44 -8.06
CA ASN A 383 4.81 -8.68 -7.41
C ASN A 383 5.96 -9.46 -6.74
N ALA A 384 7.16 -9.43 -7.32
CA ALA A 384 8.35 -10.06 -6.77
C ALA A 384 9.20 -9.12 -5.92
N PHE A 385 8.80 -7.85 -5.76
CA PHE A 385 9.58 -6.81 -5.07
C PHE A 385 10.99 -6.65 -5.66
N LEU A 386 11.84 -5.95 -4.92
CA LEU A 386 13.22 -5.64 -5.28
C LEU A 386 14.18 -6.24 -4.24
N GLY A 387 15.46 -5.89 -4.34
CA GLY A 387 16.50 -6.38 -3.45
C GLY A 387 17.32 -5.27 -2.81
N ILE A 388 18.52 -5.65 -2.39
CA ILE A 388 19.42 -4.78 -1.65
C ILE A 388 20.04 -3.69 -2.55
N ASN A 389 20.02 -3.82 -3.88
CA ASN A 389 20.54 -2.80 -4.78
C ASN A 389 19.74 -1.50 -4.64
N HIS A 390 18.40 -1.59 -4.67
CA HIS A 390 17.53 -0.44 -4.44
C HIS A 390 17.63 0.09 -3.01
N ALA A 391 17.75 -0.80 -2.01
CA ALA A 391 17.92 -0.37 -0.62
C ALA A 391 19.19 0.51 -0.44
N LEU A 392 20.31 0.11 -1.06
CA LEU A 392 21.55 0.89 -1.06
C LEU A 392 21.43 2.18 -1.89
N ALA A 393 20.78 2.10 -3.06
CA ALA A 393 20.60 3.26 -3.93
C ALA A 393 19.71 4.34 -3.31
N HIS A 394 18.66 3.99 -2.56
CA HIS A 394 17.82 4.96 -1.87
C HIS A 394 18.60 5.74 -0.81
N LYS A 395 19.47 5.09 -0.05
CA LYS A 395 20.25 5.73 1.01
C LYS A 395 21.41 6.54 0.46
N THR A 396 22.16 5.99 -0.50
CA THR A 396 23.25 6.73 -1.15
C THR A 396 22.73 7.88 -2.01
N GLY A 397 21.60 7.70 -2.69
CA GLY A 397 20.92 8.77 -3.44
C GLY A 397 20.44 9.91 -2.54
N GLY A 398 19.82 9.60 -1.40
CA GLY A 398 19.39 10.61 -0.43
C GLY A 398 20.56 11.37 0.21
N GLU A 399 21.58 10.66 0.70
CA GLU A 399 22.71 11.27 1.42
C GLU A 399 23.60 12.14 0.51
N PHE A 400 23.85 11.68 -0.73
CA PHE A 400 24.81 12.32 -1.63
C PHE A 400 24.15 13.07 -2.80
N GLY A 401 22.82 13.15 -2.83
CA GLY A 401 22.08 13.79 -3.93
C GLY A 401 22.31 13.13 -5.29
N LEU A 402 22.57 11.81 -5.32
CA LEU A 402 22.83 11.09 -6.56
C LEU A 402 21.51 10.74 -7.26
N PRO A 403 21.42 10.92 -8.59
CA PRO A 403 20.29 10.42 -9.38
C PRO A 403 20.10 8.91 -9.18
N HIS A 404 18.84 8.47 -9.05
CA HIS A 404 18.51 7.09 -8.67
C HIS A 404 19.20 6.03 -9.54
N GLY A 405 19.03 6.09 -10.87
CA GLY A 405 19.65 5.14 -11.79
C GLY A 405 21.19 5.14 -11.77
N LEU A 406 21.83 6.26 -11.38
CA LEU A 406 23.28 6.30 -11.19
C LEU A 406 23.69 5.52 -9.93
N ALA A 407 23.01 5.76 -8.80
CA ALA A 407 23.26 5.06 -7.55
C ALA A 407 23.06 3.54 -7.70
N ILE A 408 21.99 3.14 -8.40
CA ILE A 408 21.71 1.77 -8.80
C ILE A 408 22.86 1.17 -9.60
N SER A 409 23.34 1.89 -10.62
CA SER A 409 24.41 1.41 -11.50
C SER A 409 25.73 1.19 -10.77
N ILE A 410 26.07 2.06 -9.81
CA ILE A 410 27.29 1.94 -9.00
C ILE A 410 27.23 0.67 -8.14
N ALA A 411 26.09 0.40 -7.49
CA ALA A 411 25.96 -0.73 -6.57
C ALA A 411 25.71 -2.08 -7.28
N MET A 412 25.07 -2.08 -8.44
CA MET A 412 24.55 -3.29 -9.12
C MET A 412 25.58 -4.41 -9.26
N LYS A 413 26.77 -4.10 -9.77
CA LYS A 413 27.83 -5.12 -9.99
C LYS A 413 28.30 -5.76 -8.68
N HIS A 414 28.34 -5.00 -7.60
CA HIS A 414 28.77 -5.50 -6.30
C HIS A 414 27.67 -6.34 -5.66
N VAL A 415 26.42 -5.91 -5.79
CA VAL A 415 25.24 -6.64 -5.30
C VAL A 415 25.05 -7.97 -6.02
N ILE A 416 25.28 -8.06 -7.34
CA ILE A 416 25.17 -9.33 -8.08
C ILE A 416 26.21 -10.37 -7.60
N LYS A 417 27.39 -9.92 -7.15
CA LYS A 417 28.46 -10.82 -6.69
C LYS A 417 28.26 -11.31 -5.25
N PHE A 418 27.63 -10.48 -4.43
CA PHE A 418 27.27 -10.79 -3.06
C PHE A 418 26.11 -11.79 -3.06
#